data_AF-A0AB74M6P2-F1
#
_entry.id   AF-A0AB74M6P2-F1
#
_cell.length_a   1.000
_cell.length_b   1.000
_cell.length_c   1.000
_cell.angle_alpha   90.00
_cell.angle_beta   90.00
_cell.angle_gamma   90.00
#
_symmetry.space_group_name_H-M   'P 1'
#
loop_
_entity.id
_entity.type
_entity.pdbx_description
1 polymer ?
#
loop_
_entity_poly.entity_id
_entity_poly.type
_entity_poly.pdbx_seq_one_letter_code
_entity_poly.pdbx_strand_id
1 'polypeptide(L)' 'MPRDRDEIGLGSVVLAHEGPEEGWWEAEIIGMNGRVFSCRWRDYDQGTFLRQPGELALMPPGKE' A
#
# COMPACT_ATOMS: atom_id res chain seq x y z
N MET A 1 -6.17 -8.31 -7.09
CA MET A 1 -6.14 -7.56 -5.82
C MET A 1 -5.91 -8.56 -4.70
N PRO A 2 -4.98 -8.29 -3.76
CA PRO A 2 -4.73 -9.18 -2.62
C PRO A 2 -5.97 -9.27 -1.74
N ARG A 3 -6.35 -10.48 -1.34
CA ARG A 3 -7.49 -10.77 -0.44
C ARG A 3 -7.08 -10.84 1.02
N ASP A 4 -5.80 -11.14 1.25
CA ASP A 4 -5.17 -11.19 2.56
C ASP A 4 -3.90 -10.34 2.60
N ARG A 5 -3.51 -9.89 3.80
CA ARG A 5 -2.30 -9.06 3.99
C ARG A 5 -1.02 -9.80 3.61
N ASP A 6 -1.02 -11.12 3.76
CA ASP A 6 0.12 -11.98 3.39
C ASP A 6 0.24 -12.16 1.87
N GLU A 7 -0.80 -11.82 1.09
CA GLU A 7 -0.77 -11.82 -0.37
C GLU A 7 -0.27 -10.50 -0.97
N ILE A 8 -0.01 -9.48 -0.13
CA ILE A 8 0.56 -8.23 -0.61
C ILE A 8 1.93 -8.56 -1.19
N GLY A 9 2.07 -8.28 -2.48
CA GLY A 9 3.25 -8.57 -3.31
C GLY A 9 3.66 -7.35 -4.14
N LEU A 10 4.82 -7.41 -4.80
CA LEU A 10 5.21 -6.43 -5.81
C LEU A 10 4.08 -6.25 -6.86
N GLY A 11 3.79 -5.01 -7.24
CA GLY A 11 2.71 -4.63 -8.15
C GLY A 11 1.30 -4.68 -7.53
N SER A 12 1.18 -5.04 -6.24
CA SER A 12 -0.11 -4.97 -5.54
C SER A 12 -0.51 -3.53 -5.27
N VAL A 13 -1.76 -3.20 -5.53
CA VAL A 13 -2.35 -1.94 -5.11
C VAL A 13 -2.99 -2.14 -3.74
N VAL A 14 -2.60 -1.29 -2.80
CA VAL A 14 -3.03 -1.28 -1.40
C VAL A 14 -3.41 0.13 -1.00
N LEU A 15 -4.06 0.28 0.15
CA LEU A 15 -4.25 1.56 0.79
C LEU A 15 -3.10 1.78 1.78
N ALA A 16 -2.37 2.89 1.66
CA ALA A 16 -1.32 3.28 2.59
C ALA A 16 -1.72 4.52 3.39
N HIS A 17 -1.33 4.55 4.66
CA HIS A 17 -1.61 5.68 5.56
C HIS A 17 -0.66 6.85 5.27
N GLU A 18 -1.21 8.02 5.06
CA GLU A 18 -0.48 9.26 4.81
C GLU A 18 -0.19 10.00 6.14
N GLY A 19 0.26 9.31 7.19
CA GLY A 19 0.58 9.96 8.49
C GLY A 19 -0.64 10.33 9.36
N PRO A 20 -0.45 10.76 10.62
CA PRO A 20 -1.46 10.67 11.68
C PRO A 20 -2.72 11.54 11.50
N GLU A 21 -2.69 12.57 10.66
CA GLU A 21 -3.84 13.47 10.40
C GLU A 21 -4.46 13.26 9.01
N GLU A 22 -3.85 12.40 8.20
CA GLU A 22 -4.12 12.24 6.77
C GLU A 22 -4.58 10.80 6.50
N GLY A 23 -5.49 10.64 5.54
CA GLY A 23 -6.28 9.42 5.37
C GLY A 23 -5.51 8.24 4.77
N TRP A 24 -6.29 7.33 4.19
CA TRP A 24 -5.79 6.17 3.45
C TRP A 24 -5.88 6.44 1.96
N TRP A 25 -4.77 6.26 1.24
CA TRP A 25 -4.69 6.53 -0.19
C TRP A 25 -4.12 5.33 -0.96
N GLU A 26 -4.46 5.23 -2.25
CA GLU A 26 -3.99 4.15 -3.10
C GLU A 26 -2.48 4.26 -3.36
N ALA A 27 -1.77 3.19 -3.04
CA ALA A 27 -0.36 3.03 -3.29
C ALA A 27 -0.06 1.69 -3.95
N GLU A 28 0.90 1.70 -4.86
CA GLU A 28 1.45 0.50 -5.49
C GLU A 28 2.69 0.04 -4.73
N ILE A 29 2.77 -1.25 -4.44
CA ILE A 29 3.99 -1.85 -3.89
C ILE A 29 5.03 -2.02 -5.00
N ILE A 30 6.15 -1.33 -4.86
CA ILE A 30 7.26 -1.37 -5.82
C ILE A 30 8.50 -2.07 -5.26
N GLY A 31 8.51 -2.41 -3.97
CA GLY A 31 9.63 -3.06 -3.29
C GLY A 31 9.19 -3.75 -2.01
N MET A 32 9.91 -4.80 -1.62
CA MET A 32 9.69 -5.49 -0.35
C MET A 32 11.04 -5.85 0.27
N ASN A 33 11.24 -5.48 1.53
CA ASN A 33 12.43 -5.83 2.29
C ASN A 33 12.04 -6.40 3.65
N GLY A 34 11.95 -7.73 3.74
CA GLY A 34 11.48 -8.43 4.93
C GLY A 34 10.04 -8.08 5.25
N ARG A 35 9.83 -7.26 6.30
CA ARG A 35 8.51 -6.79 6.74
C ARG A 35 8.21 -5.33 6.36
N VAL A 36 9.09 -4.68 5.60
CA VAL A 36 8.91 -3.30 5.16
C VAL A 36 8.63 -3.28 3.66
N PHE A 37 7.63 -2.50 3.27
CA PHE A 37 7.20 -2.37 1.89
C PHE A 37 7.57 -1.00 1.35
N SER A 38 8.21 -0.98 0.18
CA SER A 38 8.41 0.24 -0.59
C SER A 38 7.18 0.47 -1.45
N CYS A 39 6.53 1.60 -1.23
CA CYS A 39 5.28 1.98 -1.85
C CYS A 39 5.48 3.25 -2.68
N ARG A 40 4.65 3.43 -3.69
CA ARG A 40 4.55 4.68 -4.46
C ARG A 40 3.07 5.04 -4.59
N TRP A 41 2.73 6.30 -4.35
CA TRP A 41 1.36 6.79 -4.52
C TRP A 41 0.95 6.66 -5.98
N ARG A 42 -0.30 6.24 -6.23
CA ARG A 42 -0.83 6.15 -7.61
C ARG A 42 -1.19 7.51 -8.19
N ASP A 43 -1.80 8.35 -7.37
CA ASP A 43 -2.39 9.61 -7.82
C ASP A 43 -1.47 10.83 -7.61
N TYR A 44 -0.35 10.64 -6.91
CA TYR A 44 0.60 11.71 -6.56
C TYR A 44 2.03 11.32 -6.93
N ASP A 45 2.75 12.22 -7.60
CA ASP A 45 4.18 12.05 -7.87
C ASP A 45 5.05 12.61 -6.73
N GLN A 46 4.91 12.01 -5.54
CA GLN A 46 5.67 12.37 -4.33
C GLN A 46 6.88 11.46 -4.10
N GLY A 47 7.17 10.56 -5.03
CA GLY A 47 8.23 9.57 -4.93
C GLY A 47 7.84 8.34 -4.13
N THR A 48 8.87 7.62 -3.65
CA THR A 48 8.72 6.31 -3.01
C THR A 48 8.89 6.43 -1.51
N PHE A 49 8.04 5.75 -0.75
CA PHE A 49 8.07 5.78 0.71
C PHE A 49 8.01 4.36 1.29
N LEU A 50 8.38 4.22 2.55
CA LEU A 50 8.40 2.93 3.25
C LEU A 50 7.23 2.83 4.22
N ARG A 51 6.61 1.65 4.27
CA ARG A 51 5.52 1.33 5.21
C ARG A 51 5.66 -0.06 5.80
N GLN A 52 5.27 -0.18 7.05
CA GLN A 52 5.08 -1.45 7.73
C GLN A 52 3.71 -2.05 7.38
N PRO A 53 3.48 -3.35 7.59
CA PRO A 53 2.23 -4.00 7.24
C PRO A 53 1.04 -3.43 8.03
N GLY A 54 1.26 -2.90 9.23
CA GLY A 54 0.24 -2.22 10.04
C GLY A 54 -0.22 -0.90 9.46
N GLU A 55 0.61 -0.25 8.64
CA GLU A 55 0.33 1.04 7.99
C GLU A 55 -0.22 0.85 6.57
N LEU A 56 -0.49 -0.41 6.18
CA LEU A 56 -1.14 -0.80 4.94
C LEU A 56 -2.48 -1.47 5.23
N ALA A 57 -3.45 -1.18 4.37
CA ALA A 57 -4.76 -1.81 4.34
C ALA A 57 -5.02 -2.38 2.96
N LEU A 58 -5.82 -3.45 2.92
CA LEU A 58 -6.21 -4.08 1.66
C LEU A 58 -7.25 -3.20 0.96
N MET A 59 -7.19 -3.20 -0.36
CA MET A 59 -8.26 -2.62 -1.16
C MET A 59 -9.56 -3.38 -0.86
N PRO A 60 -10.68 -2.67 -0.64
CA PRO A 60 -11.96 -3.34 -0.50
C PRO A 60 -12.20 -4.22 -1.75
N PRO A 61 -12.72 -5.44 -1.60
CA PRO A 61 -13.06 -6.26 -2.74
C PRO A 61 -14.03 -5.44 -3.60
N GLY A 62 -13.60 -5.09 -4.81
CA GLY A 62 -14.43 -4.33 -5.73
C GLY A 62 -15.77 -5.05 -5.86
N LYS A 63 -16.88 -4.32 -5.68
CA LYS A 63 -18.16 -4.81 -6.17
C LYS A 63 -17.98 -5.04 -7.67
N GLU A 64 -18.09 -6.30 -8.09
CA GLU A 64 -18.37 -6.65 -9.49
C GLU A 64 -19.59 -5.86 -10.02
#